data_AF-A0A8S8YFB7-F1
#
_entry.id   AF-A0A8S8YFB7-F1
#
_cell.length_a   1.000
_cell.length_b   1.000
_cell.length_c   1.000
_cell.angle_alpha   90.00
_cell.angle_beta   90.00
_cell.angle_gamma   90.00
#
_symmetry.space_group_name_H-M   'P 1'
#
loop_
_entity.id
_entity.type
_entity.pdbx_description
1 polymer ?
#
loop_
_entity_poly.entity_id
_entity_poly.type
_entity_poly.pdbx_seq_one_letter_code
_entity_poly.pdbx_strand_id
1 'polypeptide(L)'
;MVKDIRKPKGVLRHLANVLESEDYRDIQTIGRAKVPIVKFTDAATGIPVDLSLNNALALRNTELIAAGRPRPTRQERGPRGKTLGAATGLSNAFNGTLSSYAWTVLVLRHLQSVDPPNRAEFASRRATTDRNVRRA
;
A
#
# COMPACT_ATOMS: atom_id res chain seq x y z
N MET A 1 1.90 1.92 37.16
CA MET A 1 2.29 2.98 36.21
C MET A 1 1.72 2.65 34.84
N VAL A 2 0.52 3.14 34.52
CA VAL A 2 -0.13 2.92 33.21
C VAL A 2 0.60 3.77 32.18
N LYS A 3 1.41 3.14 31.32
CA LYS A 3 2.16 3.84 30.26
C LYS A 3 1.15 4.38 29.24
N ASP A 4 1.19 5.68 28.98
CA ASP A 4 0.27 6.36 28.07
C ASP A 4 0.31 5.75 26.66
N ILE A 5 -0.76 5.02 26.32
CA ILE A 5 -0.93 4.29 25.06
C ILE A 5 -1.08 5.25 23.87
N ARG A 6 -1.38 6.54 24.11
CA ARG A 6 -1.71 7.51 23.04
C ARG A 6 -0.51 7.94 22.18
N LYS A 7 0.72 7.61 22.58
CA LYS A 7 1.92 7.92 21.77
C LYS A 7 2.15 6.82 20.73
N PRO A 8 2.48 7.14 19.45
CA PRO A 8 2.66 6.14 18.39
C PRO A 8 3.62 5.00 18.76
N LYS A 9 4.71 5.31 19.46
CA LYS A 9 5.68 4.31 19.96
C LYS A 9 5.09 3.38 21.03
N GLY A 10 4.18 3.89 21.86
CA GLY A 10 3.48 3.12 22.89
C GLY A 10 2.52 2.10 22.26
N VAL A 11 1.76 2.54 21.25
CA VAL A 11 0.85 1.67 20.48
C VAL A 11 1.64 0.56 19.76
N LEU A 12 2.71 0.89 19.05
CA LEU A 12 3.51 -0.10 18.31
C LEU A 12 4.10 -1.18 19.22
N ARG A 13 4.58 -0.80 20.42
CA ARG A 13 5.10 -1.77 21.38
C ARG A 13 3.98 -2.65 21.93
N HIS A 14 2.83 -2.07 22.27
CA HIS A 14 1.70 -2.87 22.73
C HIS A 14 1.24 -3.87 21.66
N LEU A 15 1.18 -3.42 20.40
CA LEU A 15 0.84 -4.25 19.25
C LEU A 15 1.85 -5.39 19.04
N ALA A 16 3.15 -5.11 19.14
CA ALA A 16 4.18 -6.14 19.06
C ALA A 16 4.00 -7.21 20.15
N ASN A 17 3.75 -6.80 21.39
CA ASN A 17 3.52 -7.73 22.50
C ASN A 17 2.26 -8.59 22.29
N VAL A 18 1.20 -8.04 21.70
CA VAL A 18 -0.02 -8.81 21.37
C VAL A 18 0.25 -9.81 20.25
N LEU A 19 1.05 -9.42 19.25
CA LEU A 19 1.45 -10.35 18.18
C LEU A 19 2.36 -11.46 18.71
N GLU A 20 3.23 -11.18 19.68
CA GLU A 20 4.08 -12.18 20.34
C GLU A 20 3.28 -13.18 21.18
N SER A 21 2.12 -12.78 21.73
CA SER A 21 1.24 -13.70 22.46
C SER A 21 0.43 -14.63 21.56
N GLU A 22 0.40 -14.35 20.26
CA GLU A 22 -0.26 -15.15 19.23
C GLU A 22 0.79 -15.92 18.41
N ASP A 23 0.39 -16.84 17.53
CA ASP A 23 1.31 -17.63 16.69
C ASP A 23 1.87 -16.83 15.51
N TYR A 24 2.43 -15.63 15.75
CA TYR A 24 3.12 -14.81 14.75
C TYR A 24 4.64 -14.90 14.96
N ARG A 25 5.40 -14.97 13.86
CA ARG A 25 6.86 -15.11 13.86
C ARG A 25 7.54 -13.87 13.27
N ASP A 26 8.85 -13.75 13.51
CA ASP A 26 9.70 -12.71 12.92
C ASP A 26 9.21 -11.27 13.16
N ILE A 27 8.68 -10.99 14.35
CA ILE A 27 8.10 -9.69 14.69
C ILE A 27 9.20 -8.62 14.77
N GLN A 28 9.10 -7.60 13.92
CA GLN A 28 10.05 -6.50 13.84
C GLN A 28 9.32 -5.15 13.87
N THR A 29 9.69 -4.29 14.82
CA THR A 29 9.16 -2.91 14.91
C THR A 29 10.10 -1.91 14.25
N ILE A 30 9.65 -1.26 13.17
CA ILE A 30 10.39 -0.22 12.44
C ILE A 30 9.80 1.15 12.80
N GLY A 31 10.27 1.70 13.92
CA GLY A 31 9.74 2.96 14.48
C GLY A 31 10.45 4.25 14.02
N ARG A 32 11.57 4.17 13.30
CA ARG A 32 12.39 5.33 12.88
C ARG A 32 11.98 5.92 11.52
N ALA A 33 11.20 5.18 10.73
CA ALA A 33 10.73 5.63 9.43
C ALA A 33 9.61 6.69 9.57
N LYS A 34 9.37 7.45 8.50
CA LYS A 34 8.29 8.46 8.45
C LYS A 34 6.91 7.88 8.76
N VAL A 35 6.69 6.61 8.39
CA VAL A 35 5.53 5.82 8.78
C VAL A 35 6.04 4.64 9.59
N PRO A 36 5.67 4.54 10.88
CA PRO A 36 6.06 3.40 11.70
C PRO A 36 5.34 2.12 11.23
N ILE A 37 6.08 1.01 11.19
CA ILE A 37 5.57 -0.28 10.72
C ILE A 37 5.92 -1.38 11.74
N VAL A 38 5.03 -2.34 11.92
CA VAL A 38 5.32 -3.64 12.55
C VAL A 38 5.27 -4.69 11.46
N LYS A 39 6.39 -5.38 11.22
CA LYS A 39 6.48 -6.50 10.29
C LYS A 39 6.39 -7.79 11.07
N PHE A 40 5.70 -8.79 10.55
CA PHE A 40 5.62 -10.13 11.14
C PHE A 40 5.21 -11.13 10.07
N THR A 41 5.37 -12.41 10.36
CA THR A 41 4.92 -13.50 9.50
C THR A 41 3.84 -14.29 10.22
N ASP A 42 2.69 -14.47 9.57
CA ASP A 42 1.65 -15.38 10.06
C ASP A 42 2.14 -16.83 10.01
N ALA A 43 2.24 -17.50 11.16
CA ALA A 43 2.73 -18.88 11.22
C ALA A 43 1.79 -19.87 10.54
N ALA A 44 0.48 -19.60 10.54
CA ALA A 44 -0.52 -20.49 9.98
C ALA A 44 -0.50 -20.48 8.45
N THR A 45 -0.33 -19.30 7.85
CA THR A 45 -0.35 -19.12 6.39
C THR A 45 1.03 -18.96 5.76
N GLY A 46 2.05 -18.66 6.55
CA GLY A 46 3.40 -18.30 6.08
C GLY A 46 3.47 -16.94 5.38
N ILE A 47 2.43 -16.12 5.47
CA ILE A 47 2.35 -14.85 4.74
C ILE A 47 3.07 -13.74 5.54
N PRO A 48 4.04 -13.03 4.93
CA PRO A 48 4.64 -11.85 5.55
C PRO A 48 3.67 -10.68 5.52
N VAL A 49 3.52 -9.99 6.66
CA VAL A 49 2.58 -8.89 6.88
C VAL A 49 3.32 -7.64 7.33
N ASP A 50 3.02 -6.52 6.67
CA ASP A 50 3.47 -5.18 7.05
C ASP A 50 2.28 -4.37 7.60
N LEU A 51 2.27 -4.07 8.90
CA LEU A 51 1.21 -3.34 9.58
C LEU A 51 1.63 -1.90 9.92
N SER A 52 0.88 -0.91 9.45
CA SER A 52 1.13 0.52 9.71
C SER A 52 -0.06 1.18 10.40
N LEU A 53 0.20 2.15 11.28
CA LEU A 53 -0.84 2.84 12.05
C LEU A 53 -1.26 4.15 11.36
N ASN A 54 -2.57 4.35 11.23
CA ASN A 54 -3.19 5.60 10.76
C ASN A 54 -2.64 6.14 9.42
N ASN A 55 -2.29 5.25 8.49
CA ASN A 55 -1.78 5.62 7.18
C ASN A 55 -2.93 5.99 6.21
N ALA A 56 -3.66 7.07 6.53
CA ALA A 56 -4.79 7.54 5.71
C ALA A 56 -4.38 7.87 4.27
N LEU A 57 -3.13 8.33 4.07
CA LEU A 57 -2.59 8.57 2.73
C LEU A 57 -2.47 7.27 1.92
N ALA A 58 -2.05 6.16 2.53
CA ALA A 58 -1.99 4.87 1.84
C ALA A 58 -3.39 4.35 1.46
N LEU A 59 -4.39 4.55 2.33
CA LEU A 59 -5.78 4.21 2.01
C LEU A 59 -6.27 5.01 0.79
N ARG A 60 -6.11 6.34 0.82
CA ARG A 60 -6.49 7.21 -0.31
C ARG A 60 -5.73 6.86 -1.60
N ASN A 61 -4.42 6.58 -1.51
CA ASN A 61 -3.64 6.17 -2.67
C ASN A 61 -4.16 4.85 -3.27
N THR A 62 -4.57 3.91 -2.43
CA THR A 62 -5.12 2.62 -2.87
C THR A 62 -6.47 2.81 -3.57
N GLU A 63 -7.35 3.66 -3.02
CA GLU A 63 -8.62 4.03 -3.64
C GLU A 63 -8.42 4.72 -4.99
N LEU A 64 -7.45 5.64 -5.09
CA LEU A 64 -7.13 6.33 -6.34
C LEU A 64 -6.59 5.35 -7.40
N ILE A 65 -5.71 4.42 -7.02
CA ILE A 65 -5.24 3.38 -7.94
C ILE A 65 -6.40 2.49 -8.40
N ALA A 66 -7.31 2.12 -7.51
CA ALA A 66 -8.49 1.35 -7.84
C ALA A 66 -9.43 2.10 -8.79
N ALA A 67 -9.64 3.40 -8.56
CA ALA A 67 -10.44 4.27 -9.42
C ALA A 67 -9.84 4.41 -10.83
N GLY A 68 -8.51 4.48 -10.94
CA GLY A 68 -7.78 4.58 -12.20
C GLY A 68 -7.55 3.26 -12.92
N ARG A 69 -8.01 2.15 -12.35
CA ARG A 69 -7.95 0.86 -13.02
C ARG A 69 -8.96 0.85 -14.19
N PRO A 70 -8.52 0.56 -15.42
CA PRO A 70 -9.43 0.44 -16.56
C PRO A 70 -10.46 -0.65 -16.27
N ARG A 71 -11.70 -0.45 -16.76
CA ARG A 71 -12.69 -1.53 -16.74
C ARG A 71 -12.13 -2.72 -17.54
N PRO A 72 -12.39 -3.97 -17.12
CA PRO A 72 -11.82 -5.13 -17.79
C PRO A 72 -12.41 -5.23 -19.22
N THR A 73 -11.73 -4.66 -20.20
CA THR A 73 -11.87 -5.10 -21.59
C THR A 73 -11.08 -6.40 -21.74
N ARG A 74 -11.56 -7.30 -22.59
CA ARG A 74 -11.14 -8.72 -22.69
C ARG A 74 -9.64 -8.93 -22.96
N GLN A 75 -8.86 -7.89 -23.26
CA GLN A 75 -7.44 -7.95 -23.65
C GLN A 75 -6.41 -7.50 -22.58
N GLU A 76 -6.83 -6.96 -21.42
CA GLU A 76 -5.89 -6.43 -20.40
C GLU A 76 -5.86 -7.24 -19.09
N ARG A 77 -5.92 -8.57 -19.19
CA ARG A 77 -5.70 -9.44 -18.03
C ARG A 77 -4.20 -9.57 -17.73
N GLY A 78 -3.65 -8.63 -16.98
CA GLY A 78 -2.38 -8.85 -16.27
C GLY A 78 -1.70 -7.56 -15.79
N PRO A 79 -1.15 -7.51 -14.56
CA PRO A 79 -0.40 -6.36 -14.08
C PRO A 79 0.98 -6.30 -14.76
N ARG A 80 1.05 -5.88 -16.04
CA ARG A 80 2.29 -5.86 -16.84
C ARG A 80 3.44 -5.12 -16.14
N GLY A 81 3.15 -4.09 -15.34
CA GLY A 81 4.16 -3.35 -14.59
C GLY A 81 4.81 -4.12 -13.44
N LYS A 82 4.07 -5.00 -12.75
CA LYS A 82 4.62 -5.77 -11.62
C LYS A 82 5.54 -6.88 -12.10
N THR A 83 5.16 -7.59 -13.16
CA THR A 83 6.01 -8.62 -13.77
C THR A 83 7.25 -8.03 -14.42
N LEU A 84 7.18 -6.83 -15.03
CA LEU A 84 8.34 -6.19 -15.63
C LEU A 84 9.36 -5.71 -14.58
N GLY A 85 8.92 -5.08 -13.49
CA GLY A 85 9.80 -4.64 -12.41
C GLY A 85 10.45 -5.81 -11.67
N ALA A 86 9.68 -6.89 -11.44
CA ALA A 86 10.19 -8.10 -10.79
C ALA A 86 11.19 -8.86 -11.68
N ALA A 87 10.93 -8.96 -12.99
CA ALA A 87 11.83 -9.66 -13.93
C ALA A 87 13.14 -8.90 -14.20
N THR A 88 13.19 -7.59 -13.96
CA THR A 88 14.38 -6.74 -14.20
C THR A 88 15.19 -6.46 -12.94
N GLY A 89 14.75 -6.94 -11.77
CA GLY A 89 15.39 -6.64 -10.48
C GLY A 89 15.24 -5.18 -10.02
N LEU A 90 14.40 -4.38 -10.70
CA LEU A 90 14.20 -2.95 -10.46
C LEU A 90 13.04 -2.66 -9.49
N SER A 91 12.56 -3.67 -8.77
CA SER A 91 11.39 -3.59 -7.88
C SER A 91 11.72 -3.73 -6.39
N ASN A 92 12.93 -3.35 -5.96
CA ASN A 92 13.34 -3.39 -4.56
C ASN A 92 13.63 -1.98 -4.01
N ALA A 93 12.61 -1.40 -3.39
CA ALA A 93 12.68 -0.07 -2.76
C ALA A 93 13.72 0.02 -1.63
N PHE A 94 14.00 -1.09 -0.96
CA PHE A 94 15.00 -1.13 0.11
C PHE A 94 16.43 -0.98 -0.45
N ASN A 95 16.68 -1.50 -1.65
CA ASN A 95 17.97 -1.38 -2.35
C ASN A 95 18.07 -0.13 -3.24
N GLY A 96 17.19 0.86 -3.06
CA GLY A 96 17.24 2.13 -3.81
C GLY A 96 16.63 2.08 -5.22
N THR A 97 16.03 0.96 -5.63
CA THR A 97 15.28 0.87 -6.91
C THR A 97 13.80 1.24 -6.71
N LEU A 98 12.99 1.22 -7.77
CA LEU A 98 11.60 1.65 -7.68
C LEU A 98 10.76 0.65 -6.86
N SER A 99 9.83 1.16 -6.05
CA SER A 99 8.85 0.30 -5.40
C SER A 99 7.82 -0.23 -6.40
N SER A 100 7.17 -1.36 -6.07
CA SER A 100 6.02 -1.86 -6.84
C SER A 100 4.90 -0.81 -6.98
N TYR A 101 4.74 0.07 -5.98
CA TYR A 101 3.82 1.20 -6.05
C TYR A 101 4.25 2.23 -7.08
N ALA A 102 5.54 2.61 -7.11
CA ALA A 102 6.07 3.56 -8.09
C ALA A 102 5.87 3.06 -9.53
N TRP A 103 6.16 1.77 -9.78
CA TRP A 103 5.86 1.13 -11.06
C TRP A 103 4.38 1.17 -11.43
N THR A 104 3.48 0.95 -10.45
CA THR A 104 2.03 1.02 -10.67
C THR A 104 1.60 2.43 -11.10
N VAL A 105 2.13 3.48 -10.44
CA VAL A 105 1.84 4.87 -10.79
C VAL A 105 2.37 5.23 -12.17
N LEU A 106 3.58 4.77 -12.54
CA LEU A 106 4.16 4.99 -13.86
C LEU A 106 3.29 4.37 -14.96
N VAL A 107 2.85 3.13 -14.78
CA VAL A 107 1.96 2.46 -15.73
C VAL A 107 0.61 3.20 -15.82
N LEU A 108 0.00 3.56 -14.69
CA LEU A 108 -1.25 4.33 -14.68
C LEU A 108 -1.11 5.66 -15.43
N ARG A 109 -0.01 6.39 -15.20
CA ARG A 109 0.27 7.65 -15.90
C ARG A 109 0.44 7.43 -17.40
N HIS A 110 1.14 6.37 -17.80
CA HIS A 110 1.30 6.03 -19.20
C HIS A 110 -0.07 5.75 -19.85
N LEU A 111 -0.91 4.92 -19.22
CA LEU A 111 -2.26 4.62 -19.71
C LEU A 111 -3.13 5.89 -19.86
N GLN A 112 -3.04 6.84 -18.93
CA GLN A 112 -3.71 8.14 -19.01
C GLN A 112 -3.18 9.05 -20.13
N SER A 113 -1.96 8.82 -20.60
CA SER A 113 -1.34 9.59 -21.68
C SER A 113 -1.71 9.05 -23.07
N VAL A 114 -1.86 7.73 -23.20
CA VAL A 114 -2.14 7.07 -24.48
C VAL A 114 -3.64 6.93 -24.78
N ASP A 115 -4.51 6.98 -23.76
CA ASP A 115 -5.96 6.80 -23.92
C ASP A 115 -6.78 7.96 -23.30
N PRO A 116 -7.33 8.89 -24.10
CA PRO A 116 -8.16 10.01 -23.64
C PRO A 116 -9.44 9.61 -22.86
N PRO A 117 -10.19 8.56 -23.25
CA PRO A 117 -11.33 8.03 -22.48
C PRO A 117 -10.96 7.63 -21.05
N ASN A 118 -9.87 6.89 -20.86
CA ASN A 118 -9.37 6.51 -19.53
C ASN A 118 -9.04 7.74 -18.67
N ARG A 119 -8.53 8.83 -19.26
CA ARG A 119 -8.25 10.09 -18.54
C ARG A 119 -9.52 10.76 -18.02
N ALA A 120 -10.55 10.88 -18.87
CA ALA A 120 -11.81 11.51 -18.49
C ALA A 120 -12.57 10.68 -17.43
N GLU A 121 -12.59 9.36 -17.58
CA GLU A 121 -13.20 8.45 -16.60
C GLU A 121 -12.47 8.50 -15.26
N PHE A 122 -11.14 8.53 -15.27
CA PHE A 122 -10.36 8.69 -14.04
C PHE A 122 -10.63 10.02 -13.32
N ALA A 123 -10.70 11.13 -14.06
CA ALA A 123 -10.99 12.44 -13.49
C ALA A 123 -12.36 12.48 -12.81
N SER A 124 -13.38 11.87 -13.45
CA SER A 124 -14.72 11.69 -12.89
C SER A 124 -14.70 10.89 -11.58
N ARG A 125 -14.05 9.72 -11.57
CA ARG A 125 -13.99 8.84 -10.39
C ARG A 125 -13.20 9.48 -9.25
N ARG A 126 -12.12 10.20 -9.55
CA ARG A 126 -11.33 10.95 -8.56
C ARG A 126 -12.17 12.00 -7.83
N ALA A 127 -13.00 12.75 -8.55
CA ALA A 127 -13.89 13.75 -7.96
C ALA A 127 -14.97 13.12 -7.04
N THR A 128 -15.31 11.85 -7.26
CA THR A 128 -16.20 11.07 -6.39
C THR A 128 -15.47 10.60 -5.13
N THR A 129 -14.25 10.05 -5.26
CA THR A 129 -13.41 9.65 -4.11
C THR A 129 -13.12 10.84 -3.19
N ASP A 130 -12.72 11.98 -3.76
CA ASP A 130 -12.41 13.19 -2.97
C ASP A 130 -13.65 13.79 -2.27
N ARG A 131 -14.87 13.53 -2.77
CA ARG A 131 -16.12 13.91 -2.09
C ARG A 131 -16.49 13.00 -0.93
N ASN A 132 -16.28 11.70 -1.06
CA ASN A 132 -16.60 10.74 -0.01
C ASN A 132 -15.68 10.89 1.20
N VAL A 133 -14.40 11.20 0.97
CA VAL A 133 -13.41 11.43 2.04
C VAL A 133 -13.67 12.71 2.83
N ARG A 134 -14.27 13.75 2.22
CA ARG A 134 -14.63 15.00 2.93
C ARG A 134 -15.87 14.88 3.82
N ARG A 135 -16.61 13.77 3.72
CA ARG A 135 -17.84 13.52 4.49
C ARG A 135 -17.64 12.52 5.64
N ALA A 136 -16.49 11.84 5.68
CA ALA A 136 -16.08 10.93 6.76
C ALA A 136 -15.14 11.65 7.73
#